data_AF-A0A497SGS7-F1
#
_entry.id   AF-A0A497SGS7-F1
#
_cell.length_a   1.000
_cell.length_b   1.000
_cell.length_c   1.000
_cell.angle_alpha   90.00
_cell.angle_beta   90.00
_cell.angle_gamma   90.00
#
_symmetry.space_group_name_H-M   'P 1'
#
loop_
_entity.id
_entity.type
_entity.pdbx_description
1 polymer ?
#
loop_
_entity_poly.entity_id
_entity_poly.type
_entity_poly.pdbx_seq_one_letter_code
_entity_poly.pdbx_strand_id
1 'polypeptide(L)'
;MNIRDAVITFQYAERIKSGLIIASKLVDEVAVMDEEERKGAKELLIHFMNALLGEIRIAYNASQLNFFKEAGLGLEEGIENIRSEKYEEALRSISHAVSSTTTGGEIAANILKENEML
;
A
#
# COMPACT_ATOMS: atom_id res chain seq x y z
N MET A 1 15.11 -15.82 -2.15
CA MET A 1 13.89 -15.80 -2.98
C MET A 1 14.23 -16.53 -4.28
N ASN A 2 13.44 -17.51 -4.72
CA ASN A 2 13.65 -18.15 -6.03
C ASN A 2 12.99 -17.31 -7.16
N ILE A 3 13.20 -17.67 -8.42
CA ILE A 3 12.65 -16.93 -9.57
C ILE A 3 11.12 -16.82 -9.52
N ARG A 4 10.42 -17.92 -9.22
CA ARG A 4 8.95 -17.92 -9.10
C ARG A 4 8.49 -16.93 -8.04
N ASP A 5 9.13 -16.94 -6.88
CA ASP A 5 8.82 -16.02 -5.79
C ASP A 5 9.13 -14.57 -6.17
N ALA A 6 10.19 -14.33 -6.96
CA ALA A 6 10.53 -13.02 -7.48
C ALA A 6 9.47 -12.49 -8.45
N VAL A 7 8.99 -13.31 -9.39
CA VAL A 7 7.88 -12.93 -10.29
C VAL A 7 6.64 -12.55 -9.49
N ILE A 8 6.24 -13.40 -8.54
CA ILE A 8 5.07 -13.18 -7.69
C ILE A 8 5.24 -11.89 -6.87
N THR A 9 6.39 -11.72 -6.25
CA THR A 9 6.69 -10.56 -5.41
C THR A 9 6.68 -9.27 -6.20
N PHE A 10 7.35 -9.24 -7.36
CA PHE A 10 7.39 -8.07 -8.23
C PHE A 10 5.98 -7.65 -8.66
N GLN A 11 5.16 -8.59 -9.12
CA GLN A 11 3.80 -8.31 -9.57
C GLN A 11 2.92 -7.74 -8.45
N TYR A 12 2.95 -8.36 -7.26
CA TYR A 12 2.20 -7.84 -6.12
C TYR A 12 2.73 -6.50 -5.63
N ALA A 13 4.05 -6.32 -5.58
CA ALA A 13 4.67 -5.07 -5.14
C ALA A 13 4.27 -3.90 -6.03
N GLU A 14 4.35 -4.05 -7.37
CA GLU A 14 3.95 -2.97 -8.29
C GLU A 14 2.46 -2.63 -8.17
N ARG A 15 1.59 -3.64 -8.06
CA ARG A 15 0.14 -3.44 -7.90
C ARG A 15 -0.20 -2.74 -6.59
N ILE A 16 0.37 -3.19 -5.48
CA ILE A 16 0.14 -2.61 -4.15
C ILE A 16 0.68 -1.19 -4.07
N LYS A 17 1.91 -0.97 -4.56
CA LYS A 17 2.53 0.37 -4.62
C LYS A 17 1.65 1.36 -5.37
N SER A 18 1.11 0.96 -6.53
CA SER A 18 0.17 1.81 -7.27
C SER A 18 -1.08 2.13 -6.45
N GLY A 19 -1.66 1.15 -5.76
CA GLY A 19 -2.83 1.37 -4.90
C GLY A 19 -2.54 2.32 -3.72
N LEU A 20 -1.36 2.19 -3.09
CA LEU A 20 -0.94 3.06 -1.99
C LEU A 20 -0.72 4.50 -2.45
N ILE A 21 -0.12 4.73 -3.62
CA ILE A 21 0.04 6.07 -4.20
C ILE A 21 -1.33 6.70 -4.50
N ILE A 22 -2.29 5.91 -4.98
CA ILE A 22 -3.67 6.38 -5.17
C ILE A 22 -4.29 6.76 -3.82
N ALA A 23 -4.14 5.94 -2.79
CA ALA A 23 -4.62 6.25 -1.44
C ALA A 23 -4.03 7.58 -0.93
N SER A 24 -2.71 7.80 -1.05
CA SER A 24 -2.07 9.05 -0.64
C SER A 24 -2.69 10.28 -1.30
N LYS A 25 -2.91 10.24 -2.62
CA LYS A 25 -3.54 11.35 -3.34
C LYS A 25 -4.97 11.59 -2.88
N LEU A 26 -5.74 10.53 -2.65
CA LEU A 26 -7.11 10.65 -2.17
C LEU A 26 -7.18 11.21 -0.75
N VAL A 27 -6.18 10.93 0.11
CA VAL A 27 -6.08 11.56 1.44
C VAL A 27 -5.94 13.08 1.32
N ASP A 28 -5.07 13.56 0.44
CA ASP A 28 -4.87 15.01 0.21
C ASP A 28 -6.18 15.67 -0.25
N GLU A 29 -6.89 15.06 -1.20
CA GLU A 29 -8.18 15.57 -1.69
C GLU A 29 -9.25 15.60 -0.59
N VAL A 30 -9.37 14.53 0.20
CA VAL A 30 -10.33 14.47 1.32
C VAL A 30 -10.01 15.50 2.41
N ALA A 31 -8.73 15.79 2.66
CA ALA A 31 -8.31 16.72 3.69
C ALA A 31 -8.79 18.16 3.43
N VAL A 32 -8.88 18.56 2.16
CA VAL A 32 -9.24 19.94 1.76
C VAL A 32 -10.73 20.17 1.49
N MET A 33 -11.54 19.10 1.47
CA MET A 33 -13.00 19.19 1.31
C MET A 33 -13.66 19.94 2.47
N ASP A 34 -14.87 20.43 2.27
CA ASP A 34 -15.69 20.94 3.38
C ASP A 34 -16.20 19.79 4.27
N GLU A 35 -16.83 20.12 5.39
CA GLU A 35 -17.28 19.13 6.38
C GLU A 35 -18.35 18.17 5.86
N GLU A 36 -19.29 18.64 5.03
CA GLU A 36 -20.38 17.79 4.52
C GLU A 36 -19.86 16.81 3.47
N GLU A 37 -19.04 17.28 2.52
CA GLU A 37 -18.43 16.46 1.48
C GLU A 37 -17.43 15.45 2.08
N ARG A 38 -16.57 15.92 2.99
CA ARG A 38 -15.52 15.11 3.62
C ARG A 38 -16.07 13.90 4.35
N LYS A 39 -17.24 14.00 4.99
CA LYS A 39 -17.83 12.86 5.72
C LYS A 39 -18.05 11.66 4.82
N GLY A 40 -18.66 11.86 3.64
CA GLY A 40 -18.89 10.78 2.68
C GLY A 40 -17.61 10.30 2.00
N ALA A 41 -16.75 11.25 1.60
CA ALA A 41 -15.50 10.94 0.93
C ALA A 41 -14.53 10.13 1.83
N LYS A 42 -14.48 10.46 3.13
CA LYS A 42 -13.72 9.73 4.14
C LYS A 42 -14.13 8.27 4.24
N GLU A 43 -15.42 7.98 4.32
CA GLU A 43 -15.91 6.59 4.41
C GLU A 43 -15.57 5.80 3.14
N LEU A 44 -15.71 6.41 1.96
CA LEU A 44 -15.33 5.77 0.69
C LEU A 44 -13.81 5.49 0.63
N LEU A 45 -12.99 6.44 1.08
CA LEU A 45 -11.54 6.27 1.16
C LEU A 45 -11.16 5.14 2.12
N ILE A 46 -11.79 5.06 3.29
CA ILE A 46 -11.59 3.96 4.23
C ILE A 46 -11.96 2.61 3.58
N HIS A 47 -13.07 2.53 2.84
CA HIS A 47 -13.44 1.31 2.12
C HIS A 47 -12.41 0.92 1.05
N PHE A 48 -11.92 1.89 0.28
CA PHE A 48 -10.84 1.67 -0.69
C PHE A 48 -9.58 1.13 -0.03
N MET A 49 -9.15 1.75 1.09
CA MET A 49 -7.95 1.32 1.81
C MET A 49 -8.11 -0.07 2.45
N ASN A 50 -9.30 -0.42 2.93
CA ASN A 50 -9.58 -1.78 3.40
C ASN A 50 -9.53 -2.81 2.27
N ALA A 51 -10.01 -2.48 1.07
CA ALA A 51 -9.88 -3.34 -0.09
C ALA A 51 -8.40 -3.54 -0.48
N LEU A 52 -7.60 -2.46 -0.47
CA LEU A 52 -6.16 -2.51 -0.69
C LEU A 52 -5.43 -3.34 0.38
N LEU A 53 -5.84 -3.24 1.65
CA LEU A 53 -5.32 -4.08 2.73
C LEU A 53 -5.59 -5.57 2.48
N GLY A 54 -6.73 -5.89 1.88
CA GLY A 54 -7.04 -7.24 1.39
C GLY A 54 -6.01 -7.75 0.37
N GLU A 55 -5.66 -6.93 -0.61
CA GLU A 55 -4.62 -7.26 -1.61
C GLU A 55 -3.23 -7.44 -0.98
N ILE A 56 -2.87 -6.61 -0.01
CA ILE A 56 -1.62 -6.75 0.74
C ILE A 56 -1.58 -8.08 1.50
N ARG A 57 -2.69 -8.46 2.15
CA ARG A 57 -2.79 -9.74 2.86
C ARG A 57 -2.69 -10.93 1.91
N ILE A 58 -3.26 -10.84 0.70
CA ILE A 58 -3.11 -11.86 -0.34
C ILE A 58 -1.63 -11.98 -0.75
N ALA A 59 -0.94 -10.86 -0.98
CA ALA A 59 0.48 -10.86 -1.33
C ALA A 59 1.36 -11.45 -0.22
N TYR A 60 1.08 -11.09 1.04
CA TYR A 60 1.76 -11.69 2.20
C TYR A 60 1.51 -13.19 2.26
N ASN A 61 0.27 -13.65 2.10
CA ASN A 61 -0.04 -15.08 2.14
C ASN A 61 0.63 -15.87 1.00
N ALA A 62 0.72 -15.27 -0.19
CA ALA A 62 1.34 -15.89 -1.37
C ALA A 62 2.87 -15.99 -1.29
N SER A 63 3.53 -15.08 -0.55
CA SER A 63 4.99 -14.94 -0.55
C SER A 63 5.66 -15.18 0.81
N GLN A 64 4.92 -15.00 1.91
CA GLN A 64 5.40 -15.01 3.30
C GLN A 64 6.50 -13.99 3.60
N LEU A 65 6.53 -12.88 2.84
CA LEU A 65 7.58 -11.87 2.95
C LEU A 65 7.18 -10.70 3.85
N ASN A 66 8.08 -10.34 4.77
CA ASN A 66 7.81 -9.34 5.82
C ASN A 66 7.46 -7.94 5.28
N PHE A 67 7.96 -7.55 4.10
CA PHE A 67 7.64 -6.25 3.52
C PHE A 67 6.14 -6.05 3.25
N PHE A 68 5.41 -7.11 2.87
CA PHE A 68 3.95 -7.01 2.73
C PHE A 68 3.25 -6.93 4.10
N LYS A 69 3.78 -7.61 5.12
CA LYS A 69 3.27 -7.49 6.48
C LYS A 69 3.44 -6.06 7.01
N GLU A 70 4.61 -5.47 6.83
CA GLU A 70 4.90 -4.08 7.22
C GLU A 70 4.03 -3.09 6.45
N ALA A 71 3.89 -3.26 5.14
CA ALA A 71 2.98 -2.44 4.33
C ALA A 71 1.54 -2.53 4.82
N GLY A 72 1.10 -3.72 5.26
CA GLY A 72 -0.23 -3.92 5.85
C GLY A 72 -0.39 -3.15 7.16
N LEU A 73 0.59 -3.21 8.07
CA LEU A 73 0.56 -2.46 9.33
C LEU A 73 0.53 -0.95 9.10
N GLY A 74 1.34 -0.43 8.17
CA GLY A 74 1.33 0.99 7.81
C GLY A 74 -0.01 1.42 7.22
N LEU A 75 -0.65 0.57 6.41
CA LEU A 75 -1.97 0.88 5.86
C LEU A 75 -3.07 0.83 6.94
N GLU A 76 -3.03 -0.13 7.86
CA GLU A 76 -3.94 -0.22 9.01
C GLU A 76 -3.85 1.04 9.88
N GLU A 77 -2.63 1.48 10.21
CA GLU A 77 -2.42 2.74 10.94
C GLU A 77 -2.95 3.95 10.16
N GLY A 78 -2.73 3.99 8.85
CA GLY A 78 -3.27 5.04 7.97
C GLY A 78 -4.79 5.12 8.01
N ILE A 79 -5.49 3.98 8.06
CA ILE A 79 -6.95 3.91 8.19
C ILE A 79 -7.42 4.50 9.52
N GLU A 80 -6.77 4.15 10.63
CA GLU A 80 -7.13 4.70 11.95
C GLU A 80 -6.86 6.22 12.04
N ASN A 81 -5.79 6.69 11.42
CA ASN A 81 -5.48 8.10 11.32
C ASN A 81 -6.54 8.86 10.51
N ILE A 82 -7.02 8.32 9.38
CA ILE A 82 -8.12 8.92 8.61
C ILE A 82 -9.42 8.96 9.42
N ARG A 83 -9.76 7.89 10.14
CA ARG A 83 -10.94 7.88 11.03
C ARG A 83 -10.90 8.99 12.06
N SER A 84 -9.70 9.27 12.57
CA SER A 84 -9.41 10.33 13.53
C SER A 84 -9.15 11.70 12.89
N GLU A 85 -9.32 11.83 11.57
CA GLU A 85 -9.09 13.04 10.78
C GLU A 85 -7.65 13.60 10.90
N LYS A 86 -6.70 12.71 11.16
CA LYS A 86 -5.26 12.97 11.23
C LYS A 86 -4.60 12.71 9.88
N TYR A 87 -4.92 13.55 8.89
CA TYR A 87 -4.55 13.30 7.49
C TYR A 87 -3.03 13.32 7.26
N GLU A 88 -2.29 14.20 7.93
CA GLU A 88 -0.82 14.21 7.83
C GLU A 88 -0.19 12.92 8.37
N GLU A 89 -0.66 12.43 9.52
CA GLU A 89 -0.23 11.16 10.09
C GLU A 89 -0.59 10.00 9.17
N ALA A 90 -1.79 10.01 8.56
CA ALA A 90 -2.18 9.01 7.58
C ALA A 90 -1.24 8.98 6.37
N LEU A 91 -0.85 10.15 5.84
CA LEU A 91 0.12 10.24 4.75
C LEU A 91 1.50 9.69 5.14
N ARG A 92 1.96 9.94 6.38
CA ARG A 92 3.21 9.36 6.88
C ARG A 92 3.14 7.82 6.95
N SER A 93 2.06 7.27 7.48
CA SER A 93 1.87 5.80 7.56
C SER A 93 1.75 5.15 6.18
N ILE A 94 1.03 5.78 5.24
CA ILE A 94 0.95 5.28 3.85
C ILE A 94 2.31 5.38 3.15
N SER A 95 3.06 6.46 3.36
CA SER A 95 4.41 6.62 2.80
C SER A 95 5.37 5.53 3.29
N HIS A 96 5.27 5.14 4.56
CA HIS A 96 6.00 4.00 5.09
C HIS A 96 5.62 2.69 4.37
N ALA A 97 4.33 2.43 4.18
CA ALA A 97 3.87 1.26 3.43
C ALA A 97 4.35 1.24 1.97
N VAL A 98 4.41 2.40 1.30
CA VAL A 98 4.98 2.55 -0.05
C VAL A 98 6.45 2.16 -0.06
N SER A 99 7.22 2.63 0.93
CA SER A 99 8.65 2.33 1.06
C SER A 99 8.91 0.83 1.28
N SER A 100 8.18 0.19 2.20
CA SER A 100 8.32 -1.26 2.44
C SER A 100 7.99 -2.07 1.19
N THR A 101 6.91 -1.72 0.48
CA THR A 101 6.52 -2.40 -0.77
C THR A 101 7.55 -2.20 -1.88
N THR A 102 8.10 -0.97 -2.01
CA THR A 102 9.12 -0.63 -3.01
C THR A 102 10.41 -1.41 -2.78
N THR A 103 10.84 -1.54 -1.52
CA THR A 103 12.03 -2.31 -1.17
C THR A 103 11.89 -3.77 -1.59
N GLY A 104 10.75 -4.41 -1.29
CA GLY A 104 10.48 -5.79 -1.71
C GLY A 104 10.40 -5.95 -3.23
N GLY A 105 9.76 -4.99 -3.91
CA GLY A 105 9.66 -4.96 -5.37
C GLY A 105 11.01 -4.79 -6.06
N GLU A 106 11.89 -3.95 -5.52
CA GLU A 106 13.24 -3.73 -6.07
C GLU A 106 14.12 -4.97 -5.94
N ILE A 107 14.08 -5.64 -4.78
CA ILE A 107 14.79 -6.91 -4.58
C ILE A 107 14.32 -7.94 -5.62
N ALA A 108 13.01 -8.07 -5.82
CA ALA A 108 12.45 -8.98 -6.80
C ALA A 108 12.83 -8.59 -8.24
N ALA A 109 12.77 -7.30 -8.58
CA ALA A 109 13.15 -6.79 -9.89
C ALA A 109 14.62 -7.07 -10.22
N ASN A 110 15.52 -6.90 -9.26
CA ASN A 110 16.94 -7.18 -9.45
C ASN A 110 17.20 -8.66 -9.74
N ILE A 111 16.58 -9.57 -8.99
CA ILE A 111 16.66 -11.01 -9.26
C ILE A 111 16.17 -11.33 -10.68
N LEU A 112 15.04 -10.73 -11.10
CA LEU A 112 14.48 -10.99 -12.42
C LEU A 112 15.37 -10.44 -13.54
N LYS A 113 15.97 -9.25 -13.37
CA LYS A 113 16.94 -8.67 -14.33
C LYS A 113 18.20 -9.52 -14.46
N GLU A 114 18.76 -9.99 -13.35
CA GLU A 114 19.94 -10.87 -13.34
C GLU A 114 19.69 -12.21 -14.07
N ASN A 115 18.42 -12.60 -14.21
CA ASN A 115 17.99 -13.80 -14.93
C ASN A 115 17.35 -13.49 -16.30
N GLU A 116 17.47 -12.26 -16.82
CA GLU A 116 16.93 -11.82 -18.12
C GLU A 116 15.40 -11.96 -18.27
N MET A 117 14.67 -11.80 -17.16
CA MET A 117 13.20 -11.94 -17.09
C MET A 117 12.47 -10.60 -16.93
N LEU A 118 13.17 -9.47 -17.04
CA LEU A 118 12.67 -8.10 -16.89
C LEU A 118 13.55 -7.13 -17.68
#